data_AF-A0A7R7T5Q5-F1
#
_entry.id   AF-A0A7R7T5Q5-F1
#
_cell.length_a   1.000
_cell.length_b   1.000
_cell.length_c   1.000
_cell.angle_alpha   90.00
_cell.angle_beta   90.00
_cell.angle_gamma   90.00
#
_symmetry.space_group_name_H-M   'P 1'
#
loop_
_entity.id
_entity.type
_entity.pdbx_description
1 polymer ?
#
loop_
_entity_poly.entity_id
_entity_poly.type
_entity_poly.pdbx_seq_one_letter_code
_entity_poly.pdbx_strand_id
1 'polypeptide(L)' 'MPIRLRKFIGMIALVVLVIVYAFAAMVIAQLKLPDAPRWVQMLYYVVVGLAWVFPAGILIKWMQKPPAPTR' A
#
# COMPACT_ATOMS: atom_id res chain seq x y z
N MET A 1 -11.35 7.23 -20.29
CA MET A 1 -9.87 7.36 -20.21
C MET A 1 -9.24 6.20 -20.96
N PRO A 2 -8.25 6.44 -21.84
CA PRO A 2 -7.55 5.35 -22.52
C PRO A 2 -6.92 4.40 -21.49
N ILE A 3 -7.12 3.09 -21.69
CA ILE A 3 -6.72 2.03 -20.75
C ILE A 3 -5.23 2.07 -20.39
N ARG A 4 -4.40 2.56 -21.32
CA ARG A 4 -2.95 2.71 -21.17
C ARG A 4 -2.58 3.79 -20.14
N LEU A 5 -3.30 4.91 -20.13
CA LEU A 5 -3.05 6.01 -19.18
C LEU A 5 -3.47 5.63 -17.75
N ARG A 6 -4.58 4.89 -17.61
CA ARG A 6 -5.02 4.38 -16.30
C ARG A 6 -4.03 3.39 -15.70
N LYS A 7 -3.41 2.53 -16.52
CA LYS A 7 -2.33 1.63 -16.09
C LYS A 7 -1.07 2.41 -15.69
N PHE A 8 -0.70 3.46 -16.42
CA PHE A 8 0.45 4.29 -16.10
C PHE A 8 0.28 5.05 -14.78
N ILE A 9 -0.87 5.73 -14.60
CA ILE A 9 -1.20 6.43 -13.35
C ILE A 9 -1.29 5.43 -12.19
N GLY A 10 -1.91 4.27 -12.41
CA GLY A 10 -2.02 3.24 -11.39
C GLY A 10 -0.66 2.70 -10.92
N MET A 11 0.29 2.50 -11.83
CA MET A 11 1.65 2.10 -11.50
C MET A 11 2.36 3.16 -10.64
N ILE A 12 2.30 4.44 -11.04
CA ILE A 12 2.88 5.55 -10.27
C ILE A 12 2.22 5.65 -8.90
N ALA A 13 0.90 5.58 -8.83
CA ALA A 13 0.16 5.63 -7.58
C ALA A 13 0.55 4.47 -6.65
N LEU A 14 0.80 3.27 -7.18
CA LEU A 14 1.28 2.12 -6.41
C LEU A 14 2.66 2.41 -5.80
N VAL A 15 3.58 2.96 -6.59
CA VAL A 15 4.93 3.32 -6.12
C VAL A 15 4.86 4.39 -5.03
N VAL A 16 4.09 5.47 -5.26
CA VAL A 16 3.90 6.54 -4.27
C VAL A 16 3.29 6.00 -2.98
N LEU A 17 2.29 5.13 -3.10
CA LEU A 17 1.65 4.48 -1.95
C LEU A 17 2.66 3.67 -1.14
N VAL A 18 3.49 2.86 -1.78
CA VAL A 18 4.53 2.07 -1.10
C VAL A 18 5.55 2.98 -0.41
N ILE A 19 6.00 4.05 -1.06
CA ILE A 19 6.98 4.98 -0.46
C ILE A 19 6.39 5.65 0.78
N VAL A 20 5.20 6.24 0.67
CA VAL A 20 4.54 6.93 1.79
C VAL A 20 4.26 5.95 2.93
N TYR A 21 3.82 4.74 2.60
CA TYR A 21 3.55 3.69 3.59
C TYR A 21 4.81 3.24 4.31
N ALA A 22 5.90 2.98 3.58
CA ALA A 22 7.18 2.57 4.15
C ALA A 22 7.75 3.64 5.10
N PHE A 23 7.65 4.91 4.71
CA PHE A 23 8.05 6.03 5.58
C PHE A 23 7.20 6.10 6.84
N ALA A 24 5.87 6.02 6.71
CA ALA A 24 4.97 6.01 7.86
C ALA A 24 5.27 4.83 8.80
N ALA A 25 5.47 3.63 8.24
CA ALA A 25 5.84 2.43 8.99
C ALA A 25 7.17 2.60 9.74
N MET A 26 8.20 3.16 9.10
CA MET A 26 9.48 3.45 9.74
C MET A 26 9.35 4.47 10.88
N VAL A 27 8.60 5.54 10.68
CA VAL A 27 8.39 6.58 11.70
C VAL A 27 7.66 6.00 12.91
N ILE A 28 6.57 5.25 12.69
CA ILE A 28 5.84 4.63 13.79
C ILE A 28 6.70 3.56 14.47
N ALA A 29 7.48 2.78 13.72
CA ALA A 29 8.42 1.83 14.28
C ALA A 29 9.44 2.54 15.20
N GLN A 30 10.08 3.60 14.74
CA GLN A 30 11.06 4.35 15.54
C GLN A 30 10.44 5.04 16.76
N LEU A 31 9.21 5.53 16.68
CA LEU A 31 8.56 6.26 17.78
C LEU A 31 7.94 5.35 18.85
N LYS A 32 7.50 4.13 18.48
CA LYS A 32 6.72 3.26 19.38
C LYS A 32 7.46 2.02 19.87
N LEU A 33 8.51 1.59 19.17
CA LEU A 33 9.25 0.37 19.53
C LEU A 33 10.46 0.55 20.47
N PRO A 34 11.01 1.75 20.79
CA PRO A 34 12.17 1.84 21.68
C PRO A 34 11.93 1.22 23.06
N ASP A 35 10.73 1.38 23.61
CA ASP A 35 10.37 0.92 24.96
C ASP A 35 9.54 -0.38 24.95
N ALA A 36 9.24 -0.94 23.78
CA ALA A 36 8.37 -2.10 23.65
C ALA A 36 9.14 -3.43 23.63
N PRO A 37 8.60 -4.51 24.22
CA PRO A 37 9.23 -5.83 24.18
C PRO A 37 9.35 -6.37 22.74
N ARG A 38 10.45 -7.08 22.44
CA ARG A 38 10.77 -7.60 21.08
C ARG A 38 9.64 -8.38 20.40
N TRP A 39 8.81 -9.08 21.17
CA TRP A 39 7.67 -9.83 20.62
C TRP A 39 6.59 -8.91 20.03
N VAL A 40 6.37 -7.74 20.65
CA VAL A 40 5.46 -6.71 20.14
C VAL A 40 6.02 -6.06 18.88
N GLN A 41 7.35 -5.88 18.81
CA GLN A 41 8.02 -5.39 17.60
C GLN A 41 7.77 -6.34 16.42
N MET A 42 7.95 -7.66 16.61
CA MET A 42 7.67 -8.65 15.58
C MET A 42 6.21 -8.62 15.12
N LEU A 43 5.26 -8.61 16.06
CA LEU A 43 3.84 -8.57 15.73
C LEU A 43 3.48 -7.29 14.96
N TYR A 44 4.05 -6.15 15.36
CA TYR A 44 3.88 -4.87 14.68
C TYR A 44 4.35 -4.94 13.22
N TYR A 45 5.55 -5.45 12.97
CA TYR A 45 6.06 -5.58 11.59
C TYR A 45 5.21 -6.54 10.74
N VAL A 46 4.68 -7.62 11.30
CA VAL A 46 3.76 -8.52 10.59
C VAL A 46 2.45 -7.80 10.24
N VAL A 47 1.86 -7.09 11.20
CA VAL A 47 0.58 -6.39 10.98
C VAL A 47 0.75 -5.25 9.97
N VAL A 48 1.80 -4.45 10.09
CA VAL A 48 2.12 -3.38 9.14
C VAL A 48 2.47 -3.96 7.77
N GLY A 49 3.26 -5.02 7.72
CA GLY A 49 3.57 -5.74 6.49
C GLY A 49 2.36 -6.38 5.81
N LEU A 50 1.25 -6.60 6.52
CA LEU A 50 0.00 -7.09 5.92
C LEU A 50 -1.01 -5.97 5.66
N ALA A 51 -0.99 -4.90 6.43
CA ALA A 51 -1.96 -3.81 6.33
C ALA A 51 -1.88 -3.07 4.99
N TRP A 52 -0.71 -3.00 4.34
CA TRP A 52 -0.57 -2.38 3.01
C TRP A 52 -1.14 -3.23 1.85
N VAL A 53 -1.39 -4.53 2.06
CA VAL A 53 -1.99 -5.40 1.04
C VAL A 53 -3.40 -4.93 0.68
N PHE A 54 -4.13 -4.40 1.68
CA PHE A 54 -5.48 -3.89 1.50
C PHE A 54 -5.55 -2.68 0.55
N PRO A 55 -4.80 -1.58 0.79
CA PRO A 55 -4.77 -0.46 -0.14
C PRO A 55 -4.16 -0.82 -1.50
N ALA A 56 -3.15 -1.69 -1.55
CA ALA A 56 -2.60 -2.18 -2.83
C ALA A 56 -3.67 -2.94 -3.64
N GLY A 57 -4.46 -3.81 -3.00
CA GLY A 57 -5.55 -4.56 -3.64
C GLY A 57 -6.66 -3.65 -4.19
N ILE A 58 -7.03 -2.61 -3.46
CA ILE A 58 -8.01 -1.61 -3.94
C ILE A 58 -7.49 -0.89 -5.18
N LEU A 59 -6.21 -0.48 -5.17
CA LEU A 59 -5.60 0.22 -6.29
C LEU A 59 -5.50 -0.68 -7.53
N ILE A 60 -5.08 -1.93 -7.37
CA ILE A 60 -5.01 -2.92 -8.45
C ILE A 60 -6.40 -3.21 -9.02
N LYS A 61 -7.40 -3.41 -8.16
CA LYS A 61 -8.80 -3.60 -8.59
C LYS A 61 -9.29 -2.41 -9.41
N TRP A 62 -8.92 -1.20 -9.02
CA TRP A 62 -9.21 -0.01 -9.82
C TRP A 62 -8.46 -0.03 -11.16
N MET A 63 -7.17 -0.37 -11.18
CA MET A 63 -6.39 -0.46 -12.43
C MET A 63 -6.92 -1.50 -13.41
N GLN A 64 -7.38 -2.65 -12.90
CA GLN A 64 -7.85 -3.79 -13.69
C GLN A 64 -9.31 -3.66 -14.12
N LYS A 65 -10.09 -2.77 -13.52
CA LYS A 65 -11.53 -2.61 -13.82
C LYS A 65 -11.71 -2.35 -15.33
N PRO A 66 -12.32 -3.26 -16.10
CA PRO A 66 -12.52 -3.08 -17.54
C PRO A 66 -13.41 -1.85 -17.79
N PRO A 67 -13.20 -1.12 -18.90
CA PRO A 67 -14.17 -0.10 -19.32
C PRO A 67 -15.50 -0.81 -19.59
N ALA A 68 -16.60 -0.19 -19.16
CA ALA A 68 -17.94 -0.72 -19.35
C ALA A 68 -18.17 -1.04 -20.84
N PRO A 69 -18.77 -2.19 -21.18
CA PRO A 69 -19.08 -2.50 -22.57
C PRO A 69 -20.06 -1.45 -23.09
N THR A 70 -19.60 -0.60 -23.99
CA THR A 70 -20.46 0.22 -24.85
C THR A 70 -21.28 -0.75 -25.69
N ARG A 71 -22.55 -0.94 -25.31
CA ARG A 71 -23.59 -1.49 -26.19
C ARG A 71 -23.93 -0.47 -27.27
#